data_AF-A0A956RJC1-F1
#
_entry.id   AF-A0A956RJC1-F1
#
_cell.length_a   1.000
_cell.length_b   1.000
_cell.length_c   1.000
_cell.angle_alpha   90.00
_cell.angle_beta   90.00
_cell.angle_gamma   90.00
#
_symmetry.space_group_name_H-M   'P 1'
#
loop_
_entity.id
_entity.type
_entity.pdbx_description
1 polymer ?
#
loop_
_entity_poly.entity_id
_entity_poly.type
_entity_poly.pdbx_seq_one_letter_code
_entity_poly.pdbx_strand_id
1 'polypeptide(L)'
;MFLEALPEQIRHVRALASRVDANLEAATELRRIAHKLGGSGTTFGFPEISREGYLCSRAPDSDLPARADALLRTLDAVAGDPSP
;
A
#
# COMPACT_ATOMS: atom_id res chain seq x y z
N MET A 1 2.77 -13.26 -10.95
CA MET A 1 1.96 -13.69 -9.78
C MET A 1 1.94 -12.55 -8.75
N PHE A 2 0.91 -12.41 -7.90
CA PHE A 2 0.78 -11.29 -6.95
C PHE A 2 2.01 -11.12 -6.04
N LEU A 3 2.50 -12.22 -5.46
CA LEU A 3 3.69 -12.24 -4.61
C LEU A 3 4.98 -11.88 -5.37
N GLU A 4 5.11 -12.27 -6.63
CA GLU A 4 6.27 -11.89 -7.46
C GLU A 4 6.36 -10.38 -7.71
N ALA A 5 5.20 -9.70 -7.78
CA ALA A 5 5.14 -8.26 -7.98
C ALA A 5 5.26 -7.48 -6.65
N LEU A 6 5.07 -8.14 -5.51
CA LEU A 6 4.96 -7.50 -4.20
C LEU A 6 6.23 -6.70 -3.80
N PRO A 7 7.47 -7.19 -4.00
CA PRO A 7 8.68 -6.42 -3.68
C PRO A 7 8.77 -5.10 -4.46
N GLU A 8 8.39 -5.12 -5.73
CA GLU A 8 8.37 -3.93 -6.58
C GLU A 8 7.27 -2.95 -6.14
N GLN A 9 6.10 -3.46 -5.76
CA GLN A 9 5.04 -2.62 -5.18
C GLN A 9 5.49 -1.97 -3.86
N ILE A 10 6.16 -2.72 -2.97
CA ILE A 10 6.71 -2.19 -1.72
C ILE A 10 7.71 -1.06 -2.01
N ARG A 11 8.64 -1.28 -2.94
CA ARG A 11 9.63 -0.27 -3.34
C ARG A 11 8.95 1.00 -3.85
N HIS A 12 7.93 0.85 -4.70
CA HIS A 12 7.18 1.97 -5.26
C HIS A 12 6.40 2.72 -4.18
N VAL A 13 5.63 2.02 -3.33
CA VAL A 13 4.87 2.62 -2.23
C VAL A 13 5.80 3.38 -1.28
N ARG A 14 6.97 2.81 -0.96
CA ARG A 14 7.96 3.46 -0.08
C ARG A 14 8.53 4.74 -0.69
N ALA A 15 8.83 4.72 -1.98
CA ALA A 15 9.30 5.90 -2.70
C ALA A 15 8.26 7.04 -2.69
N LEU A 16 6.98 6.71 -2.92
CA LEU A 16 5.89 7.68 -2.88
C LEU A 16 5.66 8.21 -1.46
N ALA A 17 5.57 7.31 -0.48
CA ALA A 17 5.35 7.65 0.94
C ALA A 17 6.36 8.68 1.46
N SER A 18 7.64 8.57 1.07
CA SER A 18 8.68 9.53 1.48
C SER A 18 8.51 10.96 0.94
N ARG A 19 7.55 11.20 0.02
CA ARG A 19 7.40 12.48 -0.69
C ARG A 19 5.98 13.04 -0.62
N VAL A 20 5.01 12.34 0.00
CA VAL A 20 3.59 12.74 -0.04
C VAL A 20 3.32 14.09 0.61
N ASP A 21 4.07 14.48 1.64
CA ASP A 21 3.89 15.77 2.32
C ASP A 21 4.31 16.97 1.46
N ALA A 22 5.20 16.73 0.49
CA ALA A 22 5.78 17.78 -0.37
C ALA A 22 5.32 17.67 -1.83
N ASN A 23 4.56 16.63 -2.19
CA ASN A 23 4.22 16.35 -3.57
C ASN A 23 2.81 15.74 -3.71
N LEU A 24 1.88 16.55 -4.21
CA LEU A 24 0.48 16.15 -4.48
C LEU A 24 0.35 15.04 -5.54
N GLU A 25 1.25 14.99 -6.52
CA GLU A 25 1.29 13.92 -7.51
C GLU A 25 1.68 12.60 -6.84
N ALA A 26 2.68 12.63 -5.94
CA ALA A 26 3.07 11.45 -5.16
C ALA A 26 1.91 10.97 -4.26
N ALA A 27 1.19 11.89 -3.63
CA ALA A 27 0.00 11.55 -2.83
C ALA A 27 -1.10 10.90 -3.71
N THR A 28 -1.35 11.45 -4.89
CA THR A 28 -2.35 10.93 -5.84
C THR A 28 -1.97 9.54 -6.33
N GLU A 29 -0.71 9.34 -6.71
CA GLU A 29 -0.22 8.05 -7.17
C GLU A 29 -0.22 6.99 -6.06
N LEU A 30 0.16 7.38 -4.83
CA LEU A 30 0.09 6.51 -3.67
C LEU A 30 -1.33 5.98 -3.46
N ARG A 31 -2.34 6.87 -3.51
CA ARG A 31 -3.75 6.49 -3.36
C ARG A 31 -4.18 5.50 -4.46
N ARG A 32 -3.74 5.73 -5.69
CA ARG A 32 -4.06 4.85 -6.83
C ARG A 32 -3.48 3.45 -6.64
N ILE A 33 -2.22 3.34 -6.21
CA ILE A 33 -1.57 2.06 -5.95
C ILE A 33 -2.21 1.38 -4.74
N ALA A 34 -2.46 2.12 -3.66
CA ALA A 34 -3.14 1.60 -2.48
C ALA A 34 -4.54 1.06 -2.81
N HIS A 35 -5.30 1.73 -3.67
CA HIS A 35 -6.60 1.25 -4.14
C HIS A 35 -6.48 -0.05 -4.94
N LYS A 36 -5.50 -0.14 -5.83
CA LYS A 36 -5.23 -1.35 -6.63
C LYS A 36 -4.86 -2.54 -5.72
N LEU A 37 -3.99 -2.33 -4.73
CA LEU A 37 -3.65 -3.33 -3.71
C LEU A 37 -4.88 -3.71 -2.88
N GLY A 38 -5.70 -2.71 -2.54
CA GLY A 38 -7.01 -2.87 -1.89
C GLY A 38 -7.92 -3.86 -2.62
N GLY A 39 -7.96 -3.78 -3.95
CA GLY A 39 -8.75 -4.66 -4.81
C GLY A 39 -8.17 -6.07 -4.99
N SER A 40 -6.85 -6.25 -4.87
CA SER A 40 -6.21 -7.52 -5.15
C SER A 40 -5.96 -8.39 -3.93
N GLY A 41 -5.79 -7.83 -2.71
CA GLY A 41 -5.47 -8.59 -1.49
C GLY A 41 -6.39 -9.80 -1.25
N THR A 42 -7.70 -9.59 -1.14
CA THR A 42 -8.70 -10.66 -0.97
C THR A 42 -8.68 -11.68 -2.11
N THR A 43 -8.41 -11.25 -3.34
CA THR A 43 -8.32 -12.16 -4.51
C THR A 43 -7.19 -13.19 -4.35
N PHE A 44 -6.14 -12.82 -3.62
CA PHE A 44 -4.95 -13.65 -3.42
C PHE A 44 -4.79 -14.20 -2.00
N GLY A 45 -5.81 -14.05 -1.13
CA GLY A 45 -5.78 -14.58 0.24
C GLY A 45 -5.17 -13.64 1.29
N PHE A 46 -4.98 -12.35 0.98
CA PHE A 46 -4.38 -11.35 1.88
C PHE A 46 -5.40 -10.25 2.25
N PRO A 47 -6.44 -10.56 3.06
CA PRO A 47 -7.48 -9.60 3.41
C PRO A 47 -6.95 -8.36 4.16
N GLU A 48 -5.84 -8.48 4.88
CA GLU A 48 -5.13 -7.38 5.53
C GLU A 48 -4.56 -6.38 4.53
N ILE A 49 -4.01 -6.83 3.39
CA ILE A 49 -3.58 -5.94 2.29
C ILE A 49 -4.80 -5.21 1.72
N SER A 50 -5.92 -5.92 1.53
CA SER A 50 -7.15 -5.30 1.06
C SER A 50 -7.65 -4.21 2.00
N ARG A 51 -7.67 -4.50 3.30
CA ARG A 51 -8.07 -3.55 4.34
C ARG A 51 -7.19 -2.31 4.34
N GLU A 52 -5.87 -2.47 4.49
CA GLU A 52 -4.95 -1.33 4.61
C GLU A 52 -4.82 -0.57 3.29
N GLY A 53 -4.90 -1.25 2.15
CA GLY A 53 -4.93 -0.61 0.82
C GLY A 53 -6.11 0.34 0.66
N TYR A 54 -7.32 -0.09 1.07
CA TYR A 54 -8.49 0.79 1.04
C TYR A 54 -8.40 1.94 2.04
N LEU A 55 -7.94 1.68 3.27
CA LEU A 55 -7.75 2.72 4.29
C LEU A 55 -6.77 3.79 3.82
N CYS A 56 -5.63 3.39 3.25
CA CYS A 56 -4.65 4.31 2.70
C CYS A 56 -5.20 5.09 1.49
N SER A 57 -5.91 4.43 0.56
CA SER A 57 -6.45 5.11 -0.63
C SER A 57 -7.47 6.22 -0.32
N ARG A 58 -8.22 6.08 0.78
CA ARG A 58 -9.33 6.97 1.17
C ARG A 58 -8.99 7.93 2.31
N ALA A 59 -7.77 7.85 2.85
CA ALA A 59 -7.34 8.69 3.96
C ALA A 59 -7.46 10.19 3.62
N PRO A 60 -7.78 11.10 4.54
CA PRO A 60 -7.53 12.52 4.29
C PRO A 60 -6.02 12.77 4.11
N ASP A 61 -5.63 13.88 3.48
CA ASP A 61 -4.21 14.18 3.21
C ASP A 61 -3.37 14.25 4.50
N SER A 62 -3.95 14.75 5.60
CA SER A 62 -3.32 14.79 6.93
C SER A 62 -2.93 13.41 7.47
N ASP A 63 -3.67 12.37 7.08
CA ASP A 63 -3.50 11.01 7.61
C ASP A 63 -2.79 10.10 6.61
N LEU A 64 -2.60 10.56 5.37
CA LEU A 64 -2.03 9.76 4.29
C LEU A 64 -0.64 9.21 4.64
N PRO A 65 0.30 9.97 5.25
CA PRO A 65 1.60 9.44 5.66
C PRO A 65 1.46 8.26 6.64
N ALA A 66 0.67 8.44 7.70
CA ALA A 66 0.47 7.41 8.72
C ALA A 66 -0.20 6.14 8.14
N ARG A 67 -1.10 6.32 7.17
CA ARG A 67 -1.74 5.20 6.48
C ARG A 67 -0.82 4.52 5.48
N ALA A 68 0.08 5.26 4.82
CA ALA A 68 1.12 4.69 3.98
C ALA A 68 2.05 3.79 4.79
N ASP A 69 2.45 4.22 6.00
CA ASP A 69 3.27 3.42 6.90
C ASP A 69 2.57 2.15 7.41
N ALA A 70 1.26 2.23 7.69
CA ALA A 70 0.46 1.06 8.05
C ALA A 70 0.37 0.04 6.89
N LEU A 71 0.14 0.53 5.66
CA LEU A 71 0.15 -0.29 4.46
C LEU A 71 1.53 -0.93 4.24
N LEU A 72 2.63 -0.17 4.32
CA LEU A 72 3.99 -0.67 4.15
C LEU A 72 4.32 -1.78 5.15
N ARG A 73 3.98 -1.61 6.43
CA ARG A 73 4.17 -2.67 7.45
C ARG A 73 3.42 -3.95 7.11
N THR A 74 2.21 -3.82 6.57
CA THR A 74 1.39 -4.97 6.15
C THR A 74 2.02 -5.68 4.94
N LEU A 75 2.46 -4.91 3.94
CA LEU A 75 3.12 -5.47 2.76
C LEU A 75 4.45 -6.15 3.12
N ASP A 76 5.26 -5.52 3.98
CA ASP A 76 6.53 -6.07 4.47
C ASP A 76 6.29 -7.37 5.26
N ALA A 77 5.23 -7.44 6.08
CA ALA A 77 4.86 -8.65 6.82
C ALA A 77 4.48 -9.80 5.88
N VAL A 78 3.62 -9.56 4.90
CA VAL A 78 3.21 -10.58 3.91
C VAL A 78 4.39 -11.02 3.03
N ALA A 79 5.31 -10.10 2.71
CA ALA A 79 6.52 -10.46 1.95
C ALA A 79 7.50 -11.32 2.76
N GLY A 80 7.57 -11.11 4.09
CA GLY A 80 8.43 -11.87 5.00
C GLY A 80 7.86 -13.22 5.44
N ASP A 81 6.52 -13.33 5.50
CA ASP A 81 5.79 -14.55 5.81
C ASP A 81 4.56 -14.68 4.89
N PRO A 82 4.74 -15.21 3.67
CA PRO A 82 3.67 -15.37 2.70
C PRO A 82 2.81 -16.60 3.03
N SER A 83 2.17 -16.57 4.20
CA SER A 83 1.19 -17.57 4.64
C SER A 83 -0.21 -16.94 4.54
N PRO A 84 -1.08 -17.39 3.61
CA PRO A 84 -2.45 -16.90 3.48
C PRO A 84 -3.39 -17.40 4.59
#